data_AF-A0A957ZD93-F1
#
_entry.id   AF-A0A957ZD93-F1
#
_cell.length_a   1.000
_cell.length_b   1.000
_cell.length_c   1.000
_cell.angle_alpha   90.00
_cell.angle_beta   90.00
_cell.angle_gamma   90.00
#
_symmetry.space_group_name_H-M   'P 1'
#
loop_
_entity.id
_entity.type
_entity.pdbx_description
1 polymer ?
#
loop_
_entity_poly.entity_id
_entity_poly.type
_entity_poly.pdbx_seq_one_letter_code
_entity_poly.pdbx_strand_id
1 'polypeptide(L)'
;AGLPTATPLPYNAVIAEYVIATALPENEATAAANAVILEAMVQTTGTPTPLPWNVVVLTPTPTPTPQQSPTSTPLPLIVPSGNFTPTPTPTPTFDVPDQLPEFFRNKILFISDRSGQDETYALDPNTGELFGITQPWVYPLARNQLAFSPDGRKEAIVSPDANRLRQIHIRSYEYNTTRQLTTFSGGERSMSYDPAWSPTSEWIAFVSANSGNDEIYRIRPDGSVTEQLTHNEHVWDKHPSFSPDGQKIVFFSNRTGHNQLFIMNADGSDQHNISNNEYNDAYPV
;
A
#
# COMPACT_ATOMS: atom_id res chain seq x y z
N ALA A 1 46.13 2.63 -64.98
CA ALA A 1 45.10 2.28 -63.99
C ALA A 1 45.09 0.76 -63.84
N GLY A 2 45.04 0.12 -62.67
CA GLY A 2 45.02 0.55 -61.27
C GLY A 2 46.07 -0.28 -60.51
N LEU A 3 46.70 0.24 -59.45
CA LEU A 3 46.19 0.36 -58.08
C LEU A 3 45.75 -0.98 -57.48
N PRO A 4 46.28 -1.33 -56.29
CA PRO A 4 46.52 -2.71 -55.87
C PRO A 4 45.24 -3.53 -55.67
N THR A 5 45.35 -4.78 -56.10
CA THR A 5 44.40 -5.89 -55.92
C THR A 5 44.06 -6.05 -54.45
N ALA A 6 42.79 -5.85 -54.09
CA ALA A 6 42.28 -6.24 -52.78
C ALA A 6 42.48 -7.74 -52.61
N THR A 7 43.18 -8.14 -51.54
CA THR A 7 43.34 -9.54 -51.16
C THR A 7 41.95 -10.15 -50.96
N PRO A 8 41.56 -11.20 -51.71
CA PRO A 8 40.30 -11.86 -51.46
C PRO A 8 40.35 -12.44 -50.04
N LEU A 9 39.32 -12.16 -49.26
CA LEU A 9 39.09 -12.85 -47.99
C LEU A 9 39.06 -14.36 -48.25
N PRO A 10 39.62 -15.19 -47.35
CA PRO A 10 39.57 -16.63 -47.50
C PRO A 10 38.10 -17.08 -47.60
N TYR A 11 37.87 -18.18 -48.33
CA TYR A 11 36.58 -18.79 -48.70
C TYR A 11 35.63 -19.09 -47.52
N ASN A 12 36.04 -18.80 -46.29
CA ASN A 12 35.40 -19.07 -45.03
C ASN A 12 35.36 -17.84 -44.08
N ALA A 13 35.43 -16.61 -44.60
CA ALA A 13 35.13 -15.41 -43.82
C ALA A 13 33.62 -15.30 -43.56
N VAL A 14 33.20 -15.72 -42.37
CA VAL A 14 31.86 -15.44 -41.85
C VAL A 14 31.88 -14.07 -41.19
N ILE A 15 31.08 -13.13 -41.73
CA ILE A 15 30.64 -11.96 -40.98
C ILE A 15 29.54 -12.47 -40.05
N ALA A 16 29.74 -12.36 -38.74
CA ALA A 16 28.73 -12.74 -37.76
C ALA A 16 27.58 -11.70 -37.81
N GLU A 17 26.40 -12.12 -38.26
CA GLU A 17 25.15 -11.44 -37.93
C GLU A 17 24.50 -12.19 -36.76
N TYR A 18 24.16 -11.45 -35.71
CA TYR A 18 23.59 -11.99 -34.47
C TYR A 18 22.21 -12.59 -34.74
N VAL A 19 22.02 -13.86 -34.36
CA VAL A 19 20.70 -14.49 -34.27
C VAL A 19 20.21 -14.35 -32.83
N ILE A 20 19.11 -13.64 -32.63
CA ILE A 20 18.42 -13.57 -31.34
C ILE A 20 17.72 -14.93 -31.14
N ALA A 21 18.11 -15.65 -30.09
CA ALA A 21 17.41 -16.86 -29.68
C ALA A 21 16.05 -16.49 -29.11
N THR A 22 14.96 -16.94 -29.75
CA THR A 22 13.62 -16.83 -29.17
C THR A 22 13.50 -17.86 -28.05
N ALA A 23 13.34 -17.39 -26.81
CA ALA A 23 13.10 -18.28 -25.68
C ALA A 23 11.80 -19.07 -25.88
N LEU A 24 11.82 -20.37 -25.57
CA LEU A 24 10.61 -21.19 -25.49
C LEU A 24 9.76 -20.68 -24.30
N PRO A 25 8.47 -20.35 -24.50
CA PRO A 25 7.65 -19.77 -23.44
C PRO A 25 7.34 -20.81 -22.35
N GLU A 26 7.50 -20.40 -21.08
CA GLU A 26 7.26 -21.26 -19.90
C GLU A 26 5.77 -21.44 -19.57
N ASN A 27 4.85 -20.70 -20.22
CA ASN A 27 3.40 -20.85 -20.04
C ASN A 27 2.57 -20.45 -21.28
N GLU A 28 1.29 -20.85 -21.28
CA GLU A 28 0.34 -20.66 -22.40
C GLU A 28 0.03 -19.19 -22.71
N ALA A 29 0.03 -18.30 -21.70
CA ALA A 29 -0.23 -16.88 -21.89
C ALA A 29 0.92 -16.19 -22.65
N THR A 30 2.17 -16.56 -22.36
CA THR A 30 3.35 -16.09 -23.09
C THR A 30 3.43 -16.70 -24.49
N ALA A 31 2.99 -17.96 -24.67
CA ALA A 31 2.91 -18.58 -25.99
C ALA A 31 1.88 -17.87 -26.90
N ALA A 32 0.72 -17.49 -26.34
CA ALA A 32 -0.32 -16.75 -27.06
C ALA A 32 0.15 -15.35 -27.45
N ALA A 33 0.84 -14.62 -26.55
CA ALA A 33 1.41 -13.31 -26.87
C ALA A 33 2.48 -13.38 -27.98
N ASN A 34 3.34 -14.40 -27.95
CA ASN A 34 4.36 -14.62 -28.98
C ASN A 34 3.74 -14.97 -30.35
N ALA A 35 2.65 -15.74 -30.37
CA ALA A 35 1.92 -16.05 -31.60
C ALA A 35 1.31 -14.79 -32.25
N VAL A 36 0.71 -13.92 -31.43
CA VAL A 36 0.11 -12.65 -31.89
C VAL A 36 1.18 -11.70 -32.44
N ILE A 37 2.36 -11.64 -31.82
CA ILE A 37 3.51 -10.84 -32.33
C ILE A 37 4.01 -11.39 -33.67
N LEU A 38 4.07 -12.72 -33.84
CA LEU A 38 4.48 -13.36 -35.10
C LEU A 38 3.49 -13.05 -36.24
N GLU A 39 2.19 -13.13 -35.93
CA GLU A 39 1.11 -12.85 -36.89
C GLU A 39 1.10 -11.37 -37.31
N ALA A 40 1.40 -10.46 -36.37
CA ALA A 40 1.57 -9.03 -36.63
C ALA A 40 2.80 -8.74 -37.51
N MET A 41 3.91 -9.45 -37.31
CA MET A 41 5.11 -9.31 -38.16
C MET A 41 4.85 -9.77 -39.60
N VAL A 42 4.13 -10.88 -39.80
CA VAL A 42 3.75 -11.39 -41.14
C VAL A 42 2.91 -10.37 -41.93
N GLN A 43 2.05 -9.59 -41.25
CA GLN A 43 1.23 -8.56 -41.91
C GLN A 43 2.01 -7.30 -42.31
N THR A 44 3.18 -7.04 -41.73
CA THR A 44 3.95 -5.80 -41.98
C THR A 44 5.09 -5.94 -43.00
N THR A 45 5.59 -7.16 -43.28
CA THR A 45 6.73 -7.36 -44.21
C THR A 45 6.44 -8.23 -45.42
N GLY A 46 5.21 -8.76 -45.55
CA GLY A 46 4.83 -9.68 -46.63
C GLY A 46 5.43 -11.08 -46.50
N THR A 47 4.88 -12.03 -47.24
CA THR A 47 5.35 -13.43 -47.27
C THR A 47 6.77 -13.50 -47.84
N PRO A 48 7.72 -14.19 -47.20
CA PRO A 48 9.08 -14.34 -47.73
C PRO A 48 9.06 -14.95 -49.15
N THR A 49 9.81 -14.35 -50.06
CA THR A 49 10.02 -14.89 -51.41
C THR A 49 10.71 -16.26 -51.31
N PRO A 50 10.27 -17.30 -52.06
CA PRO A 50 10.95 -18.59 -52.07
C PRO A 50 12.39 -18.43 -52.54
N LEU A 51 13.31 -19.10 -51.85
CA LEU A 51 14.74 -19.08 -52.16
C LEU A 51 15.02 -19.65 -53.56
N PRO A 52 16.00 -19.13 -54.31
CA PRO A 52 16.44 -19.73 -55.56
C PRO A 52 17.02 -21.14 -55.33
N TRP A 53 16.95 -21.98 -56.37
CA TRP A 53 17.18 -23.44 -56.41
C TRP A 53 18.59 -23.93 -56.01
N ASN A 54 19.43 -23.06 -55.47
CA ASN A 54 20.83 -23.29 -55.17
C ASN A 54 21.22 -22.93 -53.72
N VAL A 55 20.27 -22.87 -52.79
CA VAL A 55 20.56 -22.78 -51.34
C VAL A 55 20.66 -24.18 -50.73
N VAL A 56 21.83 -24.51 -50.18
CA VAL A 56 22.06 -25.70 -49.36
C VAL A 56 21.83 -25.34 -47.90
N VAL A 57 20.82 -25.93 -47.28
CA VAL A 57 20.57 -25.80 -45.84
C VAL A 57 21.34 -26.91 -45.14
N LEU A 58 22.34 -26.54 -44.31
CA LEU A 58 23.01 -27.49 -43.42
C LEU A 58 22.28 -27.51 -42.08
N THR A 59 21.46 -28.54 -41.87
CA THR A 59 21.00 -28.89 -40.53
C THR A 59 22.09 -29.72 -39.83
N PRO A 60 22.46 -29.43 -38.57
CA PRO A 60 23.37 -30.28 -37.84
C PRO A 60 22.74 -31.67 -37.67
N THR A 61 23.46 -32.71 -38.09
CA THR A 61 23.05 -34.10 -37.88
C THR A 61 23.09 -34.40 -36.37
N PRO A 62 21.97 -34.76 -35.73
CA PRO A 62 22.00 -35.12 -34.32
C PRO A 62 22.81 -36.41 -34.13
N THR A 63 23.77 -36.37 -33.19
CA THR A 63 24.53 -37.53 -32.73
C THR A 63 23.56 -38.63 -32.23
N PRO A 64 23.74 -39.91 -32.61
CA PRO A 64 22.85 -40.97 -32.14
C PRO A 64 23.02 -41.20 -30.64
N THR A 65 22.00 -40.87 -29.86
CA THR A 65 21.85 -41.29 -28.46
C THR A 65 21.61 -42.81 -28.42
N PRO A 66 22.18 -43.57 -27.46
CA PRO A 66 21.96 -45.02 -27.39
C PRO A 66 20.47 -45.35 -27.34
N GLN A 67 20.04 -46.19 -28.28
CA GLN A 67 18.68 -46.69 -28.41
C GLN A 67 18.34 -47.53 -27.17
N GLN A 68 17.53 -46.98 -26.27
CA GLN A 68 16.90 -47.81 -25.23
C GLN A 68 15.98 -48.83 -25.93
N SER A 69 16.11 -50.10 -25.57
CA SER A 69 15.23 -51.18 -26.03
C SER A 69 13.76 -50.78 -25.85
N PRO A 70 12.84 -51.17 -26.77
CA PRO A 70 11.43 -50.80 -26.67
C PRO A 70 10.87 -51.37 -25.37
N THR A 71 10.71 -50.51 -24.37
CA THR A 71 9.92 -50.85 -23.21
C THR A 71 8.46 -50.71 -23.66
N SER A 72 7.69 -51.80 -23.59
CA SER A 72 6.26 -51.74 -23.88
C SER A 72 5.63 -50.67 -23.00
N THR A 73 5.16 -49.58 -23.60
CA THR A 73 4.35 -48.59 -22.88
C THR A 73 3.07 -49.32 -22.45
N PRO A 74 2.79 -49.50 -21.15
CA PRO A 74 1.48 -49.98 -20.75
C PRO A 74 0.45 -48.97 -21.25
N LEU A 75 -0.63 -49.45 -21.89
CA LEU A 75 -1.75 -48.60 -22.28
C LEU A 75 -2.20 -47.78 -21.06
N PRO A 76 -2.60 -46.50 -21.23
CA PRO A 76 -3.05 -45.70 -20.11
C PRO A 76 -4.21 -46.40 -19.42
N LEU A 77 -4.13 -46.51 -18.09
CA LEU A 77 -5.23 -47.01 -17.29
C LEU A 77 -6.38 -46.00 -17.43
N ILE A 78 -7.47 -46.38 -18.10
CA ILE A 78 -8.69 -45.58 -18.13
C ILE A 78 -9.32 -45.69 -16.74
N VAL A 79 -9.03 -44.72 -15.88
CA VAL A 79 -9.70 -44.56 -14.60
C VAL A 79 -11.07 -43.93 -14.86
N PRO A 80 -12.19 -44.50 -14.38
CA PRO A 80 -13.48 -43.85 -14.48
C PRO A 80 -13.41 -42.46 -13.84
N SER A 81 -14.03 -41.46 -14.44
CA SER A 81 -14.16 -40.10 -13.90
C SER A 81 -15.04 -40.11 -12.64
N GLY A 82 -14.52 -40.66 -11.54
CA GLY A 82 -15.11 -40.58 -10.22
C GLY A 82 -14.72 -39.25 -9.60
N ASN A 83 -15.68 -38.32 -9.52
CA ASN A 83 -15.71 -37.11 -8.71
C ASN A 83 -14.34 -36.52 -8.34
N PHE A 84 -13.74 -35.77 -9.27
CA PHE A 84 -12.74 -34.77 -8.90
C PHE A 84 -13.45 -33.73 -8.04
N THR A 85 -13.32 -33.87 -6.72
CA THR A 85 -13.68 -32.79 -5.82
C THR A 85 -12.52 -31.81 -5.92
N PRO A 86 -12.71 -30.56 -6.38
CA PRO A 86 -11.63 -29.60 -6.41
C PRO A 86 -11.07 -29.51 -5.00
N THR A 87 -9.79 -29.86 -4.83
CA THR A 87 -9.11 -29.56 -3.57
C THR A 87 -9.12 -28.04 -3.46
N PRO A 88 -9.71 -27.44 -2.41
CA PRO A 88 -9.65 -26.01 -2.26
C PRO A 88 -8.18 -25.60 -2.28
N THR A 89 -7.79 -24.77 -3.24
CA THR A 89 -6.47 -24.14 -3.22
C THR A 89 -6.37 -23.45 -1.86
N PRO A 90 -5.37 -23.77 -1.02
CA PRO A 90 -5.22 -23.07 0.25
C PRO A 90 -5.19 -21.58 -0.06
N THR A 91 -6.15 -20.84 0.49
CA THR A 91 -6.11 -19.38 0.43
C THR A 91 -4.82 -19.00 1.15
N PRO A 92 -3.87 -18.30 0.51
CA PRO A 92 -2.67 -17.87 1.19
C PRO A 92 -3.11 -17.07 2.42
N THR A 93 -2.82 -17.59 3.60
CA THR A 93 -2.96 -16.85 4.84
C THR A 93 -1.87 -15.80 4.82
N PHE A 94 -2.25 -14.55 4.56
CA PHE A 94 -1.32 -13.44 4.68
C PHE A 94 -1.09 -13.20 6.17
N ASP A 95 0.12 -13.52 6.65
CA ASP A 95 0.52 -13.24 8.03
C ASP A 95 0.67 -11.71 8.18
N VAL A 96 -0.30 -11.08 8.85
CA VAL A 96 -0.23 -9.67 9.21
C VAL A 96 0.78 -9.52 10.35
N PRO A 97 1.81 -8.67 10.23
CA PRO A 97 2.79 -8.48 11.28
C PRO A 97 2.16 -7.76 12.49
N ASP A 98 2.69 -8.01 13.68
CA ASP A 98 2.26 -7.32 14.91
C ASP A 98 2.68 -5.84 14.93
N GLN A 99 3.69 -5.47 14.14
CA GLN A 99 4.24 -4.12 14.06
C GLN A 99 4.41 -3.67 12.61
N LEU A 100 4.29 -2.37 12.40
CA LEU A 100 4.54 -1.77 11.10
C LEU A 100 6.03 -1.92 10.72
N PRO A 101 6.35 -2.32 9.48
CA PRO A 101 7.71 -2.32 8.99
C PRO A 101 8.40 -0.96 9.10
N GLU A 102 9.73 -0.96 9.29
CA GLU A 102 10.54 0.25 9.49
C GLU A 102 10.39 1.29 8.36
N PHE A 103 10.06 0.85 7.14
CA PHE A 103 9.77 1.74 6.02
C PHE A 103 8.68 2.78 6.34
N PHE A 104 7.67 2.42 7.14
CA PHE A 104 6.57 3.32 7.49
C PHE A 104 6.90 4.27 8.64
N ARG A 105 8.08 4.12 9.26
CA ARG A 105 8.51 5.01 10.34
C ARG A 105 8.69 6.42 9.81
N ASN A 106 8.24 7.41 10.60
CA ASN A 106 8.27 8.83 10.25
C ASN A 106 7.48 9.20 8.99
N LYS A 107 6.55 8.35 8.54
CA LYS A 107 5.61 8.67 7.47
C LYS A 107 4.23 8.90 8.06
N ILE A 108 3.44 9.72 7.38
CA ILE A 108 2.03 9.94 7.67
C ILE A 108 1.25 9.01 6.76
N LEU A 109 0.54 8.04 7.32
CA LEU A 109 -0.40 7.23 6.57
C LEU A 109 -1.74 7.97 6.49
N PHE A 110 -2.44 7.93 5.36
CA PHE A 110 -3.73 8.60 5.20
C PHE A 110 -4.51 8.00 4.02
N ILE A 111 -5.79 8.33 3.93
CA ILE A 111 -6.66 7.94 2.82
C ILE A 111 -6.79 9.12 1.86
N SER A 112 -6.65 8.86 0.56
CA SER A 112 -6.78 9.86 -0.49
C SER A 112 -7.63 9.36 -1.66
N ASP A 113 -8.44 10.25 -2.26
CA ASP A 113 -9.24 9.98 -3.45
C ASP A 113 -8.50 10.28 -4.78
N ARG A 114 -7.20 10.57 -4.72
CA ARG A 114 -6.39 11.04 -5.87
C ARG A 114 -6.28 10.08 -7.05
N SER A 115 -6.54 8.80 -6.86
CA SER A 115 -6.60 7.81 -7.95
C SER A 115 -8.02 7.65 -8.54
N GLY A 116 -8.99 8.43 -8.05
CA GLY A 116 -10.40 8.33 -8.39
C GLY A 116 -11.21 7.42 -7.46
N GLN A 117 -10.57 6.83 -6.44
CA GLN A 117 -11.17 6.05 -5.36
C GLN A 117 -10.38 6.26 -4.06
N ASP A 118 -10.98 5.98 -2.91
CA ASP A 118 -10.31 6.05 -1.61
C ASP A 118 -9.25 4.94 -1.48
N GLU A 119 -7.98 5.34 -1.46
CA GLU A 119 -6.83 4.45 -1.32
C GLU A 119 -5.87 4.93 -0.22
N THR A 120 -5.05 4.02 0.30
CA THR A 120 -4.06 4.35 1.32
C THR A 120 -2.78 4.90 0.69
N TYR A 121 -2.31 6.02 1.23
CA TYR A 121 -1.02 6.63 0.87
C TYR A 121 -0.17 6.85 2.11
N ALA A 122 1.14 6.92 1.90
CA ALA A 122 2.10 7.41 2.88
C ALA A 122 2.76 8.70 2.35
N LEU A 123 2.85 9.72 3.20
CA LEU A 123 3.56 10.97 2.94
C LEU A 123 4.79 11.04 3.84
N ASP A 124 5.95 11.34 3.28
CA ASP A 124 7.11 11.77 4.06
C ASP A 124 7.00 13.28 4.33
N PRO A 125 6.77 13.71 5.58
CA PRO A 125 6.55 15.12 5.90
C PRO A 125 7.80 15.99 5.72
N ASN A 126 9.00 15.41 5.63
CA ASN A 126 10.24 16.17 5.48
C ASN A 126 10.58 16.42 4.01
N THR A 127 10.30 15.45 3.14
CA THR A 127 10.64 15.53 1.71
C THR A 127 9.43 15.87 0.83
N GLY A 128 8.21 15.65 1.32
CA GLY A 128 6.99 15.72 0.53
C GLY A 128 6.79 14.52 -0.40
N GLU A 129 7.63 13.48 -0.30
CA GLU A 129 7.50 12.28 -1.12
C GLU A 129 6.26 11.48 -0.76
N LEU A 130 5.60 10.96 -1.79
CA LEU A 130 4.32 10.28 -1.69
C LEU A 130 4.41 8.85 -2.21
N PHE A 131 3.85 7.91 -1.45
CA PHE A 131 3.88 6.47 -1.75
C PHE A 131 2.47 5.90 -1.74
N GLY A 132 2.05 5.24 -2.81
CA GLY A 132 0.81 4.45 -2.82
C GLY A 132 1.00 3.14 -2.07
N ILE A 133 0.08 2.79 -1.17
CA ILE A 133 0.16 1.58 -0.33
C ILE A 133 -0.88 0.58 -0.80
N THR A 134 -0.41 -0.55 -1.33
CA THR A 134 -1.29 -1.61 -1.87
C THR A 134 -1.63 -2.68 -0.84
N GLN A 135 -0.95 -2.68 0.32
CA GLN A 135 -1.17 -3.63 1.39
C GLN A 135 -2.36 -3.18 2.28
N PRO A 136 -3.51 -3.87 2.24
CA PRO A 136 -4.72 -3.41 2.93
C PRO A 136 -4.64 -3.51 4.46
N TRP A 137 -3.66 -4.22 5.00
CA TRP A 137 -3.46 -4.39 6.44
C TRP A 137 -2.68 -3.24 7.10
N VAL A 138 -1.95 -2.44 6.32
CA VAL A 138 -1.03 -1.41 6.86
C VAL A 138 -1.81 -0.34 7.62
N TYR A 139 -2.83 0.25 6.99
CA TYR A 139 -3.59 1.33 7.59
C TYR A 139 -4.41 0.89 8.81
N PRO A 140 -5.17 -0.21 8.79
CA PRO A 140 -5.88 -0.70 9.97
C PRO A 140 -4.94 -1.02 11.14
N LEU A 141 -3.77 -1.59 10.87
CA LEU A 141 -2.77 -1.87 11.90
C LEU A 141 -2.27 -0.58 12.56
N ALA A 142 -1.91 0.43 11.77
CA ALA A 142 -1.50 1.74 12.27
C ALA A 142 -2.62 2.42 13.09
N ARG A 143 -3.84 2.43 12.55
CA ARG A 143 -4.99 3.11 13.16
C ARG A 143 -5.39 2.53 14.50
N ASN A 144 -5.31 1.21 14.62
CA ASN A 144 -5.62 0.52 15.88
C ASN A 144 -4.65 0.90 17.00
N GLN A 145 -3.40 1.24 16.69
CA GLN A 145 -2.40 1.58 17.71
C GLN A 145 -2.64 2.95 18.36
N LEU A 146 -3.30 3.89 17.66
CA LEU A 146 -3.50 5.25 18.18
C LEU A 146 -4.20 5.29 19.53
N ALA A 147 -5.14 4.39 19.79
CA ALA A 147 -5.89 4.37 21.04
C ALA A 147 -5.08 3.82 22.23
N PHE A 148 -3.97 3.12 22.00
CA PHE A 148 -3.24 2.42 23.04
C PHE A 148 -2.13 3.25 23.68
N SER A 149 -1.82 2.87 24.91
CA SER A 149 -0.60 3.31 25.57
C SER A 149 0.65 2.91 24.80
N PRO A 150 1.76 3.67 24.90
CA PRO A 150 3.07 3.22 24.46
C PRO A 150 3.50 1.89 25.09
N ASP A 151 3.06 1.60 26.32
CA ASP A 151 3.29 0.31 26.99
C ASP A 151 2.22 -0.76 26.71
N GLY A 152 1.19 -0.43 25.93
CA GLY A 152 0.05 -1.28 25.60
C GLY A 152 -0.91 -1.60 26.75
N ARG A 153 -0.70 -1.08 27.98
CA ARG A 153 -1.45 -1.51 29.17
C ARG A 153 -2.79 -0.80 29.36
N LYS A 154 -3.00 0.31 28.67
CA LYS A 154 -4.26 1.07 28.67
C LYS A 154 -4.68 1.42 27.26
N GLU A 155 -5.96 1.68 27.12
CA GLU A 155 -6.59 2.11 25.87
C GLU A 155 -7.52 3.29 26.15
N ALA A 156 -7.42 4.35 25.35
CA ALA A 156 -8.40 5.41 25.30
C ALA A 156 -9.59 4.95 24.45
N ILE A 157 -10.77 4.88 25.06
CA ILE A 157 -11.99 4.40 24.42
C ILE A 157 -13.06 5.50 24.42
N VAL A 158 -13.98 5.42 23.47
CA VAL A 158 -15.17 6.27 23.42
C VAL A 158 -16.32 5.51 24.07
N SER A 159 -16.91 6.08 25.13
CA SER A 159 -18.06 5.50 25.83
C SER A 159 -19.04 6.60 26.23
N PRO A 160 -20.36 6.35 26.21
CA PRO A 160 -21.33 7.29 26.75
C PRO A 160 -21.15 7.48 28.27
N ASP A 161 -21.37 8.71 28.74
CA ASP A 161 -21.51 9.02 30.17
C ASP A 161 -22.95 8.78 30.67
N ALA A 162 -23.23 9.16 31.92
CA ALA A 162 -24.56 9.02 32.53
C ALA A 162 -25.67 9.77 31.77
N ASN A 163 -25.32 10.82 31.01
CA ASN A 163 -26.24 11.60 30.18
C ASN A 163 -26.30 11.10 28.73
N ARG A 164 -25.65 9.97 28.42
CA ARG A 164 -25.52 9.37 27.08
C ARG A 164 -24.70 10.21 26.11
N LEU A 165 -23.91 11.17 26.58
CA LEU A 165 -22.96 11.91 25.75
C LEU A 165 -21.68 11.10 25.58
N ARG A 166 -21.14 11.05 24.37
CA ARG A 166 -19.88 10.34 24.10
C ARG A 166 -18.71 11.10 24.75
N GLN A 167 -17.96 10.40 25.58
CA GLN A 167 -16.78 10.93 26.28
C GLN A 167 -15.58 10.01 26.06
N ILE A 168 -14.38 10.56 26.21
CA ILE A 168 -13.16 9.76 26.29
C ILE A 168 -13.08 9.13 27.67
N HIS A 169 -12.78 7.84 27.69
CA HIS A 169 -12.52 7.04 28.87
C HIS A 169 -11.16 6.34 28.71
N ILE A 170 -10.54 5.95 29.82
CA ILE A 170 -9.35 5.10 29.80
C ILE A 170 -9.71 3.74 30.40
N ARG A 171 -9.52 2.69 29.60
CA ARG A 171 -9.59 1.29 30.02
C ARG A 171 -8.18 0.81 30.38
N SER A 172 -8.01 0.27 31.58
CA SER A 172 -6.76 -0.37 32.01
C SER A 172 -6.92 -1.89 31.95
N TYR A 173 -6.02 -2.57 31.24
CA TYR A 173 -6.00 -4.03 31.16
C TYR A 173 -5.36 -4.66 32.41
N GLU A 174 -4.40 -3.98 33.03
CA GLU A 174 -3.74 -4.45 34.25
C GLU A 174 -4.71 -4.54 35.44
N TYR A 175 -5.59 -3.55 35.59
CA TYR A 175 -6.54 -3.48 36.69
C TYR A 175 -7.98 -3.86 36.30
N ASN A 176 -8.23 -4.11 35.02
CA ASN A 176 -9.58 -4.36 34.47
C ASN A 176 -10.61 -3.29 34.89
N THR A 177 -10.19 -2.02 34.84
CA THR A 177 -11.02 -0.86 35.22
C THR A 177 -11.19 0.10 34.05
N THR A 178 -12.34 0.78 33.99
CA THR A 178 -12.57 1.90 33.09
C THR A 178 -12.83 3.17 33.89
N ARG A 179 -12.17 4.27 33.52
CA ARG A 179 -12.36 5.59 34.14
C ARG A 179 -12.75 6.61 33.07
N GLN A 180 -13.81 7.37 33.31
CA GLN A 180 -14.15 8.52 32.47
C GLN A 180 -13.06 9.59 32.57
N LEU A 181 -12.67 10.15 31.42
CA LEU A 181 -11.60 11.14 31.33
C LEU A 181 -12.14 12.53 31.01
N THR A 182 -13.05 12.66 30.04
CA THR A 182 -13.69 13.93 29.68
C THR A 182 -15.09 14.04 30.26
N THR A 183 -15.50 15.25 30.63
CA THR A 183 -16.82 15.54 31.23
C THR A 183 -17.55 16.69 30.52
N PHE A 184 -17.37 16.79 29.20
CA PHE A 184 -17.92 17.89 28.40
C PHE A 184 -19.45 17.82 28.30
N SER A 185 -20.12 18.96 28.48
CA SER A 185 -21.58 19.04 28.61
C SER A 185 -22.22 20.14 27.75
N GLY A 186 -21.58 20.55 26.66
CA GLY A 186 -22.03 21.60 25.73
C GLY A 186 -23.32 21.30 24.94
N GLY A 187 -24.27 20.55 25.50
CA GLY A 187 -25.55 20.16 24.88
C GLY A 187 -25.49 18.82 24.15
N GLU A 188 -26.59 18.44 23.49
CA GLU A 188 -26.77 17.13 22.84
C GLU A 188 -25.76 16.82 21.72
N ARG A 189 -25.11 17.86 21.18
CA ARG A 189 -24.05 17.73 20.17
C ARG A 189 -22.65 17.59 20.77
N SER A 190 -22.50 17.81 22.08
CA SER A 190 -21.22 17.67 22.77
C SER A 190 -20.81 16.19 22.80
N MET A 191 -19.83 15.86 21.98
CA MET A 191 -19.30 14.51 21.87
C MET A 191 -17.78 14.58 21.76
N SER A 192 -17.10 13.67 22.43
CA SER A 192 -15.66 13.48 22.33
C SER A 192 -15.36 12.09 21.75
N TYR A 193 -14.49 12.03 20.75
CA TYR A 193 -14.21 10.81 19.99
C TYR A 193 -12.82 10.85 19.32
N ASP A 194 -12.45 9.76 18.64
CA ASP A 194 -11.15 9.56 17.98
C ASP A 194 -9.93 9.93 18.85
N PRO A 195 -9.75 9.30 20.02
CA PRO A 195 -8.58 9.53 20.82
C PRO A 195 -7.31 8.95 20.17
N ALA A 196 -6.20 9.65 20.34
CA ALA A 196 -4.85 9.23 19.99
C ALA A 196 -3.92 9.50 21.17
N TRP A 197 -3.28 8.47 21.72
CA TRP A 197 -2.24 8.62 22.73
C TRP A 197 -0.95 9.12 22.10
N SER A 198 -0.28 10.01 22.82
CA SER A 198 1.07 10.43 22.48
C SER A 198 2.07 9.28 22.78
N PRO A 199 3.03 9.01 21.88
CA PRO A 199 4.11 8.06 22.10
C PRO A 199 4.94 8.33 23.37
N THR A 200 4.96 9.57 23.86
CA THR A 200 5.66 9.98 25.09
C THR A 200 4.82 9.80 26.37
N SER A 201 3.58 9.31 26.26
CA SER A 201 2.61 9.13 27.36
C SER A 201 2.19 10.41 28.09
N GLU A 202 2.54 11.60 27.58
CA GLU A 202 2.20 12.86 28.25
C GLU A 202 0.76 13.32 27.95
N TRP A 203 0.26 13.00 26.75
CA TRP A 203 -0.99 13.55 26.23
C TRP A 203 -1.85 12.50 25.52
N ILE A 204 -3.14 12.79 25.46
CA ILE A 204 -4.12 12.14 24.60
C ILE A 204 -4.77 13.26 23.79
N ALA A 205 -4.60 13.22 22.47
CA ALA A 205 -5.33 14.09 21.56
C ALA A 205 -6.67 13.44 21.21
N PHE A 206 -7.70 14.23 20.97
CA PHE A 206 -9.03 13.73 20.60
C PHE A 206 -9.84 14.83 19.90
N VAL A 207 -10.92 14.44 19.24
CA VAL A 207 -11.87 15.37 18.65
C VAL A 207 -12.98 15.65 19.66
N SER A 208 -13.36 16.91 19.84
CA SER A 208 -14.56 17.27 20.60
C SER A 208 -15.38 18.34 19.90
N ALA A 209 -16.70 18.14 19.92
CA ALA A 209 -17.67 19.12 19.45
C ALA A 209 -18.18 20.06 20.57
N ASN A 210 -17.53 20.05 21.74
CA ASN A 210 -17.98 20.82 22.91
C ASN A 210 -17.97 22.34 22.69
N SER A 211 -17.13 22.85 21.79
CA SER A 211 -17.08 24.27 21.39
C SER A 211 -18.10 24.65 20.32
N GLY A 212 -18.90 23.71 19.82
CA GLY A 212 -19.95 23.95 18.81
C GLY A 212 -19.67 23.32 17.43
N ASN A 213 -18.43 22.94 17.15
CA ASN A 213 -17.96 22.24 15.96
C ASN A 213 -16.80 21.31 16.33
N ASP A 214 -16.43 20.40 15.42
CA ASP A 214 -15.36 19.43 15.64
C ASP A 214 -14.00 20.11 15.67
N GLU A 215 -13.38 20.14 16.85
CA GLU A 215 -12.06 20.70 17.10
C GLU A 215 -11.15 19.66 17.76
N ILE A 216 -9.84 19.85 17.61
CA ILE A 216 -8.82 19.03 18.27
C ILE A 216 -8.58 19.55 19.68
N TYR A 217 -8.61 18.64 20.64
CA TYR A 217 -8.26 18.86 22.03
C TYR A 217 -7.12 17.94 22.43
N ARG A 218 -6.45 18.28 23.53
CA ARG A 218 -5.58 17.36 24.26
C ARG A 218 -5.91 17.34 25.75
N ILE A 219 -5.64 16.21 26.38
CA ILE A 219 -5.83 15.98 27.81
C ILE A 219 -4.70 15.10 28.36
N ARG A 220 -4.29 15.28 29.62
CA ARG A 220 -3.34 14.35 30.24
C ARG A 220 -4.03 13.02 30.57
N PRO A 221 -3.31 11.88 30.54
CA PRO A 221 -3.90 10.58 30.87
C PRO A 221 -4.46 10.46 32.30
N ASP A 222 -4.01 11.32 33.23
CA ASP A 222 -4.57 11.41 34.59
C ASP A 222 -5.87 12.26 34.66
N GLY A 223 -6.33 12.79 33.53
CA GLY A 223 -7.51 13.64 33.38
C GLY A 223 -7.28 15.08 33.83
N SER A 224 -6.07 15.44 34.27
CA SER A 224 -5.71 16.83 34.51
C SER A 224 -5.47 17.55 33.19
N VAL A 225 -5.62 18.88 33.19
CA VAL A 225 -5.31 19.79 32.08
C VAL A 225 -5.95 19.39 30.76
N THR A 226 -7.01 20.08 30.37
CA THR A 226 -7.66 19.91 29.07
C THR A 226 -7.55 21.19 28.28
N GLU A 227 -7.05 21.10 27.05
CA GLU A 227 -6.77 22.24 26.20
C GLU A 227 -7.38 22.01 24.82
N GLN A 228 -8.06 23.04 24.31
CA GLN A 228 -8.48 23.11 22.91
C GLN A 228 -7.29 23.61 22.09
N LEU A 229 -6.94 22.89 21.02
CA LEU A 229 -5.77 23.19 20.18
C LEU A 229 -6.14 23.92 18.89
N THR A 230 -7.36 23.72 18.40
CA THR A 230 -7.85 24.35 17.16
C THR A 230 -9.10 25.18 17.47
N HIS A 231 -9.24 26.32 16.79
CA HIS A 231 -10.28 27.32 17.07
C HIS A 231 -10.82 27.88 15.75
N ASN A 232 -11.75 27.16 15.13
CA ASN A 232 -12.32 27.50 13.85
C ASN A 232 -13.85 27.65 13.94
N GLU A 233 -14.42 28.35 12.96
CA GLU A 233 -15.86 28.48 12.82
C GLU A 233 -16.35 27.64 11.63
N HIS A 234 -17.36 26.80 11.85
CA HIS A 234 -18.01 25.98 10.80
C HIS A 234 -17.07 25.02 10.03
N VAL A 235 -15.91 24.71 10.61
CA VAL A 235 -14.90 23.80 10.09
C VAL A 235 -14.88 22.52 10.94
N TRP A 236 -14.42 21.44 10.34
CA TRP A 236 -14.18 20.17 10.98
C TRP A 236 -12.68 19.86 10.99
N ASP A 237 -12.10 19.85 12.19
CA ASP A 237 -10.75 19.34 12.42
C ASP A 237 -10.85 17.99 13.12
N LYS A 238 -10.28 16.94 12.50
CA LYS A 238 -10.50 15.55 12.95
C LYS A 238 -9.29 14.65 12.82
N HIS A 239 -9.38 13.49 13.47
CA HIS A 239 -8.41 12.40 13.42
C HIS A 239 -6.98 12.86 13.75
N PRO A 240 -6.73 13.36 14.97
CA PRO A 240 -5.39 13.72 15.37
C PRO A 240 -4.52 12.47 15.51
N SER A 241 -3.26 12.56 15.07
CA SER A 241 -2.20 11.58 15.35
C SER A 241 -0.91 12.31 15.73
N PHE A 242 -0.16 11.76 16.69
CA PHE A 242 1.10 12.34 17.14
C PHE A 242 2.28 11.87 16.28
N SER A 243 3.26 12.74 16.08
CA SER A 243 4.57 12.30 15.60
C SER A 243 5.24 11.33 16.58
N PRO A 244 6.18 10.47 16.14
CA PRO A 244 6.86 9.50 17.00
C PRO A 244 7.58 10.10 18.20
N ASP A 245 8.02 11.35 18.11
CA ASP A 245 8.66 12.11 19.19
C ASP A 245 7.68 12.90 20.07
N GLY A 246 6.37 12.86 19.76
CA GLY A 246 5.30 13.55 20.48
C GLY A 246 5.27 15.07 20.28
N GLN A 247 6.12 15.64 19.42
CA GLN A 247 6.26 17.10 19.28
C GLN A 247 5.27 17.74 18.31
N LYS A 248 4.72 16.95 17.38
CA LYS A 248 3.78 17.41 16.36
C LYS A 248 2.50 16.59 16.41
N ILE A 249 1.43 17.19 15.92
CA ILE A 249 0.15 16.52 15.65
C ILE A 249 -0.20 16.74 14.19
N VAL A 250 -0.48 15.65 13.48
CA VAL A 250 -1.14 15.68 12.17
C VAL A 250 -2.64 15.45 12.37
N PHE A 251 -3.46 16.13 11.59
CA PHE A 251 -4.91 15.99 11.57
C PHE A 251 -5.41 16.35 10.17
N PHE A 252 -6.68 16.10 9.86
CA PHE A 252 -7.27 16.67 8.66
C PHE A 252 -8.23 17.82 9.00
N SER A 253 -8.31 18.79 8.09
CA SER A 253 -9.24 19.91 8.16
C SER A 253 -9.94 20.11 6.83
N ASN A 254 -11.21 20.50 6.86
CA ASN A 254 -11.96 20.91 5.67
C ASN A 254 -11.93 22.43 5.41
N ARG A 255 -11.07 23.19 6.13
CA ARG A 255 -11.02 24.65 6.07
C ARG A 255 -10.67 25.23 4.69
N THR A 256 -10.18 24.41 3.77
CA THR A 256 -9.85 24.80 2.38
C THR A 256 -10.90 24.34 1.35
N GLY A 257 -12.03 23.79 1.80
CA GLY A 257 -13.11 23.29 0.93
C GLY A 257 -13.04 21.79 0.62
N HIS A 258 -11.84 21.19 0.72
CA HIS A 258 -11.61 19.75 0.66
C HIS A 258 -10.99 19.29 1.99
N ASN A 259 -11.09 18.00 2.31
CA ASN A 259 -10.30 17.45 3.42
C ASN A 259 -8.82 17.52 3.04
N GLN A 260 -8.02 18.15 3.87
CA GLN A 260 -6.59 18.32 3.65
C GLN A 260 -5.84 18.01 4.93
N LEU A 261 -4.59 17.55 4.80
CA LEU A 261 -3.73 17.28 5.93
C LEU A 261 -3.13 18.57 6.47
N PHE A 262 -3.22 18.76 7.77
CA PHE A 262 -2.60 19.83 8.51
C PHE A 262 -1.67 19.27 9.57
N ILE A 263 -0.61 20.00 9.84
CA ILE A 263 0.30 19.72 10.96
C ILE A 263 0.34 20.92 11.88
N MET A 264 0.57 20.65 13.17
CA MET A 264 0.80 21.66 14.20
C MET A 264 1.80 21.16 15.24
N ASN A 265 2.36 22.08 16.03
CA ASN A 265 3.02 21.72 17.27
C ASN A 265 2.03 21.04 18.23
N ALA A 266 2.53 20.18 19.12
CA ALA A 266 1.69 19.47 20.08
C ALA A 266 0.91 20.42 21.02
N ASP A 267 1.36 21.67 21.17
CA ASP A 267 0.69 22.76 21.91
C ASP A 267 -0.34 23.55 21.10
N GLY A 268 -0.59 23.16 19.84
CA GLY A 268 -1.57 23.79 18.95
C GLY A 268 -1.02 24.94 18.10
N SER A 269 0.22 25.38 18.34
CA SER A 269 0.85 26.44 17.55
C SER A 269 1.36 25.95 16.18
N ASP A 270 1.70 26.88 15.29
CA ASP A 270 2.30 26.58 13.98
C ASP A 270 1.43 25.68 13.06
N GLN A 271 0.12 25.92 13.05
CA GLN A 271 -0.80 25.17 12.19
C GLN A 271 -0.60 25.55 10.71
N HIS A 272 -0.35 24.57 9.85
CA HIS A 272 -0.27 24.79 8.41
C HIS A 272 -0.67 23.55 7.60
N ASN A 273 -1.14 23.78 6.38
CA ASN A 273 -1.52 22.73 5.43
C ASN A 273 -0.26 22.10 4.82
N ILE A 274 -0.18 20.77 4.80
CA ILE A 274 0.96 20.02 4.24
C ILE A 274 0.62 19.27 2.95
N SER A 275 -0.65 19.02 2.64
CA SER A 275 -1.07 18.32 1.42
C SER A 275 -1.32 19.27 0.24
N ASN A 276 -1.91 20.43 0.51
CA ASN A 276 -2.18 21.55 -0.40
C ASN A 276 -2.48 21.16 -1.85
N ASN A 277 -3.53 20.37 -2.07
CA ASN A 277 -3.93 19.86 -3.37
C ASN A 277 -5.48 19.85 -3.52
N GLU A 278 -5.97 19.37 -4.67
CA GLU A 278 -7.39 19.34 -5.03
C GLU A 278 -8.15 18.07 -4.58
N TYR A 279 -7.44 17.14 -3.93
CA TYR A 279 -7.98 15.84 -3.51
C TYR A 279 -8.51 15.89 -2.07
N ASN A 280 -9.26 14.88 -1.66
CA ASN A 280 -9.56 14.68 -0.24
C ASN A 280 -8.44 13.84 0.37
N ASP A 281 -7.62 14.45 1.22
CA ASP A 281 -6.60 13.76 2.03
C ASP A 281 -7.05 13.76 3.49
N ALA A 282 -7.40 12.58 4.01
CA ALA A 282 -8.08 12.44 5.29
C ALA A 282 -7.59 11.25 6.12
N TYR A 283 -8.02 11.25 7.39
CA TYR A 283 -7.76 10.18 8.36
C TYR A 283 -6.26 9.87 8.58
N PRO A 284 -5.43 10.85 8.95
CA PRO A 284 -4.02 10.60 9.13
C PRO A 284 -3.72 9.71 10.35
N VAL A 285 -2.63 8.93 10.23
CA VAL A 285 -2.07 8.04 11.25
C VAL A 285 -0.56 8.21 11.32
#